data_AF-A0A521PF76-F1
#
_entry.id   AF-A0A521PF76-F1
#
_cell.length_a   1.000
_cell.length_b   1.000
_cell.length_c   1.000
_cell.angle_alpha   90.00
_cell.angle_beta   90.00
_cell.angle_gamma   90.00
#
_symmetry.space_group_name_H-M   'P 1'
#
loop_
_entity.id
_entity.type
_entity.pdbx_description
1 polymer ?
#
loop_
_entity_poly.entity_id
_entity_poly.type
_entity_poly.pdbx_seq_one_letter_code
_entity_poly.pdbx_strand_id
1 'polypeptide(L)' 'MKSYPLALKIFFERFNLKQILFKTPAQNIGAIRVKEKLKIRCTGEEIIGFSVIKDGTLAKTFALTRAEADALN' A
#
# COMPACT_ATOMS: atom_id res chain seq x y z
N MET A 1 -8.49 -12.35 7.32
CA MET A 1 -7.57 -11.21 7.14
C MET A 1 -6.17 -11.66 6.64
N LYS A 2 -6.07 -12.74 5.84
CA LYS A 2 -4.77 -13.33 5.40
C LYS A 2 -4.32 -12.92 3.98
N SER A 3 -5.16 -12.21 3.22
CA SER A 3 -4.88 -11.91 1.81
C SER A 3 -3.76 -10.90 1.61
N TYR A 4 -3.64 -9.89 2.49
CA TYR A 4 -2.60 -8.85 2.38
C TYR A 4 -1.19 -9.41 2.59
N PRO A 5 -0.87 -10.09 3.71
CA PRO A 5 0.47 -10.67 3.91
C PRO A 5 0.85 -11.67 2.82
N LEU A 6 -0.11 -12.51 2.40
CA LEU A 6 0.13 -13.47 1.32
C LEU A 6 0.43 -12.79 -0.02
N ALA A 7 -0.33 -11.74 -0.39
CA ALA A 7 -0.06 -10.99 -1.60
C ALA A 7 1.32 -10.32 -1.54
N LEU A 8 1.66 -9.67 -0.43
CA LEU A 8 2.97 -9.02 -0.23
C LEU A 8 4.12 -10.02 -0.42
N LYS A 9 4.00 -11.20 0.20
CA LYS A 9 4.98 -12.28 0.04
C LYS A 9 5.15 -12.65 -1.43
N ILE A 10 4.05 -12.89 -2.16
CA ILE A 10 4.09 -13.24 -3.59
C ILE A 10 4.78 -12.14 -4.41
N PHE A 11 4.46 -10.86 -4.18
CA PHE A 11 5.09 -9.75 -4.91
C PHE A 11 6.59 -9.68 -4.66
N PHE A 12 7.01 -9.77 -3.39
CA PHE A 12 8.42 -9.74 -3.04
C PHE A 12 9.18 -10.99 -3.53
N GLU A 13 8.56 -12.17 -3.57
CA GLU A 13 9.22 -13.38 -4.09
C GLU A 13 9.34 -13.36 -5.61
N ARG A 14 8.30 -12.92 -6.32
CA ARG A 14 8.29 -12.87 -7.78
C ARG A 14 9.15 -11.75 -8.36
N PHE A 15 9.26 -10.64 -7.65
CA PHE A 15 9.96 -9.45 -8.12
C PHE A 15 11.05 -9.08 -7.12
N ASN A 16 12.24 -8.72 -7.60
CA ASN A 16 13.35 -8.26 -6.75
C ASN A 16 13.11 -6.83 -6.21
N LEU A 17 12.04 -6.65 -5.44
CA LEU A 17 11.58 -5.36 -4.93
C LEU A 17 12.28 -5.03 -3.61
N LYS A 18 12.69 -3.77 -3.47
CA LYS A 18 13.17 -3.21 -2.21
C LYS A 18 12.01 -2.78 -1.30
N GLN A 19 10.91 -2.33 -1.89
CA GLN A 19 9.71 -1.85 -1.19
C GLN A 19 8.47 -1.97 -2.07
N ILE A 20 7.30 -2.00 -1.45
CA ILE A 20 6.00 -1.89 -2.10
C ILE A 20 5.32 -0.60 -1.64
N LEU A 21 4.80 0.17 -2.61
CA LEU A 21 4.04 1.39 -2.37
C LEU A 21 2.56 1.17 -2.67
N PHE A 22 1.70 1.58 -1.74
CA PHE A 22 0.26 1.62 -1.93
C PHE A 22 -0.20 3.06 -2.01
N LYS A 23 -0.70 3.46 -3.17
CA LYS A 23 -1.34 4.76 -3.36
C LYS A 23 -2.85 4.58 -3.23
N THR A 24 -3.43 5.12 -2.18
CA THR A 24 -4.87 4.98 -1.88
C THR A 24 -5.54 6.33 -1.97
N PRO A 25 -6.56 6.53 -2.83
CA PRO A 25 -7.31 7.78 -2.87
C PRO A 25 -7.76 8.21 -1.47
N ALA A 26 -7.60 9.49 -1.12
CA ALA A 26 -7.90 10.03 0.20
C ALA A 26 -9.37 9.79 0.61
N GLN A 27 -10.26 9.74 -0.39
CA GLN A 27 -11.68 9.42 -0.23
C GLN A 27 -11.98 7.95 0.12
N ASN A 28 -11.03 7.02 -0.09
CA ASN A 28 -11.22 5.61 0.22
C ASN A 28 -10.80 5.30 1.67
N ILE A 29 -11.62 5.79 2.61
CA ILE A 29 -11.39 5.66 4.06
C ILE A 29 -11.31 4.20 4.49
N GLY A 30 -12.10 3.30 3.88
CA GLY A 30 -12.05 1.87 4.18
C GLY A 30 -10.68 1.25 3.89
N ALA A 31 -10.14 1.52 2.71
CA ALA A 31 -8.82 1.01 2.32
C ALA A 31 -7.68 1.65 3.11
N ILE A 32 -7.83 2.90 3.56
CA ILE A 32 -6.88 3.57 4.46
C ILE A 32 -6.87 2.87 5.82
N ARG A 33 -8.05 2.65 6.43
CA ARG A 33 -8.18 1.98 7.73
C ARG A 33 -7.60 0.58 7.76
N VAL A 34 -7.68 -0.17 6.65
CA VAL A 34 -7.03 -1.49 6.55
C VAL A 34 -5.51 -1.36 6.71
N LYS A 35 -4.89 -0.37 6.06
CA LYS A 35 -3.44 -0.16 6.11
C LYS A 35 -3.00 0.34 7.48
N GLU A 36 -3.79 1.21 8.10
CA GLU A 36 -3.58 1.66 9.49
C GLU A 36 -3.69 0.49 10.49
N LYS A 37 -4.68 -0.40 10.35
CA LYS A 37 -4.81 -1.60 11.17
C LYS A 37 -3.63 -2.55 11.02
N LEU A 38 -3.09 -2.66 9.80
CA LEU A 38 -1.87 -3.41 9.51
C LEU A 38 -0.60 -2.65 9.90
N LYS A 39 -0.72 -1.45 10.51
CA LYS A 39 0.41 -0.60 10.91
C LYS A 39 1.39 -0.30 9.77
N ILE A 40 0.91 -0.30 8.52
CA ILE A 40 1.73 0.06 7.37
C ILE A 40 2.00 1.56 7.42
N ARG A 41 3.27 1.94 7.31
CA ARG A 41 3.69 3.34 7.45
C ARG A 41 3.10 4.21 6.34
N CYS A 42 2.38 5.26 6.74
CA CYS A 42 2.03 6.35 5.85
C CYS A 42 3.26 7.24 5.61
N THR A 43 3.62 7.43 4.36
CA THR A 43 4.80 8.20 3.91
C THR A 43 4.45 9.61 3.45
N GLY A 44 3.17 9.92 3.28
CA GLY A 44 2.69 11.24 2.88
C GLY A 44 1.45 11.17 2.00
N GLU A 45 1.16 12.30 1.36
CA GLU A 45 0.09 12.44 0.39
C GLU A 45 0.66 12.92 -0.95
N GLU A 46 0.08 12.46 -2.05
CA GLU A 46 0.46 12.85 -3.40
C GLU A 46 -0.74 12.94 -4.33
N ILE A 47 -0.64 13.79 -5.35
CA ILE A 47 -1.63 13.84 -6.43
C ILE A 47 -1.27 12.77 -7.46
N ILE A 48 -2.22 11.89 -7.77
CA ILE A 48 -2.05 10.80 -8.74
C ILE A 48 -2.97 10.95 -9.94
N GLY A 49 -2.50 10.42 -11.07
CA GLY A 49 -3.29 10.16 -12.27
C GLY A 49 -2.95 8.76 -12.78
N PHE A 50 -3.95 7.90 -12.92
CA PHE A 50 -3.81 6.58 -13.53
C PHE A 50 -4.99 6.37 -14.48
N SER A 51 -4.86 5.52 -15.49
CA SER A 51 -5.95 5.29 -16.48
C SER A 51 -7.32 4.95 -15.87
N VAL A 52 -7.34 4.38 -14.65
CA VAL A 52 -8.56 4.01 -13.92
C VAL A 52 -8.91 4.96 -12.76
N ILE A 53 -8.12 6.00 -12.51
CA ILE A 53 -8.32 6.98 -11.44
C ILE A 53 -8.35 8.36 -12.06
N LYS A 54 -9.37 9.17 -11.72
CA LYS A 54 -9.48 10.55 -12.20
C LYS A 54 -8.18 11.32 -11.96
N ASP A 55 -7.66 11.99 -12.99
CA ASP A 55 -6.49 12.84 -12.84
C ASP A 55 -6.72 13.93 -11.78
N GLY A 56 -5.66 14.25 -11.03
CA GLY A 56 -5.73 15.20 -9.93
C GLY A 56 -6.28 14.60 -8.63
N THR A 57 -6.41 13.27 -8.52
CA THR A 57 -6.90 12.64 -7.29
C THR A 57 -5.83 12.69 -6.20
N LEU A 58 -6.17 13.26 -5.04
CA LEU A 58 -5.33 13.17 -3.84
C LEU A 58 -5.33 11.75 -3.29
N ALA A 59 -4.14 11.20 -3.03
CA ALA A 59 -3.95 9.87 -2.47
C ALA A 59 -2.98 9.91 -1.28
N LYS A 60 -3.25 9.05 -0.29
CA LYS A 60 -2.29 8.70 0.76
C LYS A 60 -1.37 7.60 0.27
N THR A 61 -0.08 7.76 0.52
CA THR A 61 0.95 6.80 0.11
C THR A 61 1.47 6.05 1.32
N PHE A 62 1.33 4.74 1.27
CA PHE A 62 1.81 3.82 2.29
C PHE A 62 2.96 3.01 1.73
N ALA A 63 3.98 2.75 2.53
CA ALA A 63 5.15 2.00 2.11
C ALA A 63 5.47 0.89 3.09
N LEU A 64 5.98 -0.21 2.55
CA LEU A 64 6.60 -1.25 3.36
C LEU A 64 7.75 -1.95 2.61
N THR A 65 8.77 -2.30 3.38
CA THR A 65 9.90 -3.14 3.01
C THR A 65 9.56 -4.62 3.21
N ARG A 66 10.41 -5.51 2.70
CA ARG A 66 10.25 -6.96 2.93
C ARG A 66 10.21 -7.30 4.41
N ALA A 67 11.14 -6.74 5.20
CA ALA A 67 11.20 -7.00 6.64
C ALA A 67 9.92 -6.55 7.36
N GLU A 68 9.37 -5.40 7.00
CA GLU A 68 8.08 -4.93 7.54
C GLU A 68 6.93 -5.83 7.09
N ALA A 69 6.95 -6.37 5.85
CA ALA A 69 5.95 -7.31 5.36
C ALA A 69 5.95 -8.63 6.14
N ASP A 70 7.14 -9.18 6.41
CA ASP A 70 7.33 -10.44 7.11
C ASP A 70 6.87 -10.35 8.58
N ALA A 71 6.87 -9.13 9.14
CA ALA A 71 6.36 -8.84 10.48
C ALA A 71 4.82 -8.73 10.57
N LEU A 72 4.09 -8.77 9.45
CA LEU A 72 2.62 -8.72 9.41
C LEU A 72 1.94 -10.09 9.62
N ASN A 73 2.71 -11.13 9.93
CA ASN A 73 2.24 -12.52 10.10
C ASN A 73 1.47 -12.76 11.40
#